data_AF-A0A3M1BAH6-F1
#
_entry.id   AF-A0A3M1BAH6-F1
#
_cell.length_a   1.000
_cell.length_b   1.000
_cell.length_c   1.000
_cell.angle_alpha   90.00
_cell.angle_beta   90.00
_cell.angle_gamma   90.00
#
_symmetry.space_group_name_H-M   'P 1'
#
loop_
_entity.id
_entity.type
_entity.pdbx_description
1 polymer ?
#
loop_
_entity_poly.entity_id
_entity_poly.type
_entity_poly.pdbx_seq_one_letter_code
_entity_poly.pdbx_strand_id
1 'polypeptide(L)'
;RKRQLPAEPPQTEMRSKVIDNAPVPMDSIYLAFRMCGRTDADYYTTDLLSDVLSNGASSRFYQRLLKDRQLFSAIDCYISGTIDPGLFIIEGKPAEGISLEEAEDAIWSELALVRNELVEEEELQKVKNKVESSLLFSEMSVLNKAINLAFFELLGDADLINQEIDAYRKVQREDILRVANDILRKENCCRLIYRAKQG
;
A
#
# COMPACT_ATOMS: atom_id res chain seq x y z
N ARG A 1 3.49 -2.05 28.97
CA ARG A 1 3.47 -3.53 29.14
C ARG A 1 3.65 -4.14 27.75
N LYS A 2 4.75 -4.87 27.46
CA LYS A 2 4.92 -5.54 26.15
C LYS A 2 3.72 -6.47 25.94
N ARG A 3 2.95 -6.24 24.88
CA ARG A 3 1.87 -7.15 24.47
C ARG A 3 2.54 -8.44 24.01
N GLN A 4 2.39 -9.52 24.78
CA GLN A 4 2.81 -10.85 24.36
C GLN A 4 1.65 -11.50 23.62
N LEU A 5 1.41 -11.04 22.40
CA LEU A 5 0.50 -11.70 21.48
C LEU A 5 1.29 -12.75 20.70
N PRO A 6 0.73 -13.95 20.46
CA PRO A 6 1.37 -14.91 19.58
C PRO A 6 1.48 -14.29 18.19
N ALA A 7 2.69 -14.34 17.61
CA ALA A 7 2.89 -13.90 16.24
C ALA A 7 2.10 -14.82 15.30
N GLU A 8 1.30 -14.23 14.40
CA GLU A 8 0.64 -15.02 13.37
C GLU A 8 1.72 -15.69 12.50
N PRO A 9 1.62 -17.01 12.22
CA PRO A 9 2.58 -17.70 11.38
C PRO A 9 2.63 -17.09 9.97
N PRO A 10 3.76 -17.22 9.25
CA PRO A 10 3.83 -16.81 7.86
C PRO A 10 2.74 -17.49 7.03
N GLN A 11 2.10 -16.71 6.15
CA GLN A 11 1.16 -17.28 5.19
C GLN A 11 1.94 -18.01 4.09
N THR A 12 1.51 -19.23 3.76
CA THR A 12 2.19 -20.11 2.78
C THR A 12 1.40 -20.32 1.50
N GLU A 13 0.16 -19.84 1.44
CA GLU A 13 -0.72 -19.96 0.28
C GLU A 13 -1.70 -18.78 0.23
N MET A 14 -2.15 -18.41 -0.96
CA MET A 14 -3.14 -17.34 -1.12
C MET A 14 -4.45 -17.75 -0.45
N ARG A 15 -4.96 -16.92 0.46
CA ARG A 15 -6.30 -17.11 1.06
C ARG A 15 -7.30 -16.30 0.25
N SER A 16 -8.44 -16.88 -0.12
CA SER A 16 -9.46 -16.16 -0.90
C SER A 16 -10.86 -16.30 -0.34
N LYS A 17 -11.64 -15.20 -0.41
CA LYS A 17 -13.07 -15.17 -0.13
C LYS A 17 -13.79 -14.38 -1.21
N VAL A 18 -14.92 -14.90 -1.66
CA VAL A 18 -15.84 -14.21 -2.59
C VAL A 18 -17.19 -14.05 -1.90
N ILE A 19 -17.75 -12.85 -1.96
CA ILE A 19 -19.06 -12.52 -1.41
C ILE A 19 -19.99 -12.17 -2.57
N ASP A 20 -20.90 -13.08 -2.88
CA ASP A 20 -21.93 -12.89 -3.90
C ASP A 20 -23.14 -12.13 -3.35
N ASN A 21 -23.86 -11.42 -4.24
CA ASN A 21 -25.03 -10.62 -3.89
C ASN A 21 -24.77 -9.64 -2.73
N ALA A 22 -23.56 -9.08 -2.69
CA ALA A 22 -23.17 -8.17 -1.63
C ALA A 22 -23.99 -6.87 -1.70
N PRO A 23 -24.38 -6.28 -0.56
CA PRO A 23 -25.10 -5.01 -0.50
C PRO A 23 -24.13 -3.83 -0.73
N VAL A 24 -23.43 -3.86 -1.85
CA VAL A 24 -22.46 -2.84 -2.30
C VAL A 24 -22.89 -2.32 -3.68
N PRO A 25 -22.57 -1.06 -4.02
CA PRO A 25 -23.04 -0.45 -5.27
C PRO A 25 -22.32 -0.96 -6.52
N MET A 26 -21.13 -1.54 -6.40
CA MET A 26 -20.32 -2.04 -7.51
C MET A 26 -19.41 -3.18 -7.07
N ASP A 27 -18.95 -3.96 -8.03
CA ASP A 27 -17.97 -5.00 -7.82
C ASP A 27 -16.66 -4.41 -7.30
N SER A 28 -16.01 -5.09 -6.37
CA SER A 28 -14.77 -4.64 -5.74
C SER A 28 -13.78 -5.79 -5.53
N ILE A 29 -12.50 -5.48 -5.74
CA ILE A 29 -11.36 -6.35 -5.51
C ILE A 29 -10.53 -5.77 -4.37
N TYR A 30 -10.19 -6.60 -3.38
CA TYR A 30 -9.22 -6.29 -2.34
C TYR A 30 -8.12 -7.35 -2.36
N LEU A 31 -6.88 -6.91 -2.52
CA LEU A 31 -5.69 -7.73 -2.32
C LEU A 31 -4.92 -7.15 -1.14
N ALA A 32 -4.83 -7.92 -0.05
CA ALA A 32 -4.10 -7.52 1.15
C ALA A 32 -2.90 -8.42 1.35
N PHE A 33 -1.72 -7.83 1.52
CA PHE A 33 -0.47 -8.52 1.77
C PHE A 33 0.01 -8.18 3.18
N ARG A 34 0.53 -9.18 3.89
CA ARG A 34 1.18 -8.89 5.17
C ARG A 34 2.45 -8.07 4.93
N MET A 35 2.63 -7.02 5.71
CA MET A 35 3.84 -6.19 5.73
C MET A 35 4.45 -6.10 7.13
N CYS A 36 5.60 -5.45 7.21
CA CYS A 36 6.30 -5.17 8.46
C CYS A 36 5.52 -4.18 9.37
N GLY A 37 5.98 -4.05 10.62
CA GLY A 37 5.42 -3.09 11.58
C GLY A 37 6.06 -1.70 11.46
N ARG A 38 5.45 -0.71 12.13
CA ARG A 38 5.83 0.72 12.01
C ARG A 38 7.29 1.04 12.34
N THR A 39 7.90 0.25 13.21
CA THR A 39 9.27 0.43 13.70
C THR A 39 10.31 -0.40 12.95
N ASP A 40 9.87 -1.24 12.00
CA ASP A 40 10.77 -2.07 11.22
C ASP A 40 11.45 -1.25 10.12
N ALA A 41 12.68 -1.63 9.75
CA ALA A 41 13.49 -0.89 8.78
C ALA A 41 12.83 -0.77 7.39
N ASP A 42 12.00 -1.74 7.02
CA ASP A 42 11.33 -1.80 5.72
C ASP A 42 10.01 -1.01 5.67
N TYR A 43 9.57 -0.39 6.78
CA TYR A 43 8.30 0.33 6.84
C TYR A 43 8.23 1.44 5.79
N TYR A 44 9.22 2.33 5.80
CA TYR A 44 9.27 3.49 4.90
C TYR A 44 9.43 3.08 3.43
N THR A 45 10.16 1.99 3.17
CA THR A 45 10.25 1.41 1.83
C THR A 45 8.90 0.84 1.37
N THR A 46 8.18 0.16 2.27
CA THR A 46 6.86 -0.41 1.98
C THR A 46 5.82 0.69 1.71
N ASP A 47 5.88 1.78 2.46
CA ASP A 47 5.04 2.96 2.28
C ASP A 47 5.31 3.65 0.93
N LEU A 48 6.59 3.89 0.60
CA LEU A 48 6.96 4.44 -0.71
C LEU A 48 6.57 3.51 -1.86
N LEU A 49 6.58 2.20 -1.67
CA LEU A 49 6.10 1.24 -2.67
C LEU A 49 4.60 1.42 -2.94
N SER A 50 3.76 1.62 -1.92
CA SER A 50 2.33 1.94 -2.16
C SER A 50 2.17 3.25 -2.91
N ASP A 51 3.03 4.23 -2.62
CA ASP A 51 2.97 5.53 -3.27
C ASP A 51 3.40 5.49 -4.74
N VAL A 52 4.44 4.71 -5.07
CA VAL A 52 4.83 4.44 -6.46
C VAL A 52 3.66 3.83 -7.24
N LEU A 53 2.92 2.93 -6.60
CA LEU A 53 1.80 2.24 -7.24
C LEU A 53 0.55 3.13 -7.38
N SER A 54 0.18 3.93 -6.38
CA SER A 54 -1.12 4.62 -6.37
C SER A 54 -1.10 6.13 -6.09
N ASN A 55 -0.03 6.72 -5.52
CA ASN A 55 -0.11 8.09 -5.01
C ASN A 55 -0.07 9.19 -6.09
N GLY A 56 -1.25 9.52 -6.61
CA GLY A 56 -1.52 10.68 -7.48
C GLY A 56 -1.45 10.38 -8.97
N ALA A 57 -1.62 11.42 -9.78
CA ALA A 57 -1.82 11.25 -11.22
C ALA A 57 -0.63 10.64 -11.96
N SER A 58 0.59 10.68 -11.44
CA SER A 58 1.76 10.04 -12.08
C SER A 58 2.00 8.60 -11.63
N SER A 59 1.18 8.05 -10.72
CA SER A 59 1.36 6.70 -10.19
C SER A 59 1.09 5.63 -11.25
N ARG A 60 1.70 4.46 -11.07
CA ARG A 60 1.62 3.37 -12.06
C ARG A 60 0.18 2.89 -12.28
N PHE A 61 -0.59 2.68 -11.20
CA PHE A 61 -1.98 2.27 -11.31
C PHE A 61 -2.84 3.35 -11.95
N TYR A 62 -2.65 4.62 -11.57
CA TYR A 62 -3.42 5.70 -12.20
C TYR A 62 -3.14 5.79 -13.70
N GLN A 63 -1.87 5.85 -14.11
CA GLN A 63 -1.53 5.95 -15.54
C GLN A 63 -1.98 4.70 -16.29
N ARG A 64 -1.56 3.52 -15.86
CA ARG A 64 -1.68 2.30 -16.68
C ARG A 64 -3.04 1.63 -16.57
N LEU A 65 -3.62 1.56 -15.36
CA LEU A 65 -4.84 0.80 -15.11
C LEU A 65 -6.11 1.66 -15.21
N LEU A 66 -6.05 2.92 -14.75
CA LEU A 66 -7.21 3.80 -14.73
C LEU A 66 -7.28 4.71 -15.97
N LYS A 67 -6.18 5.36 -16.35
CA LYS A 67 -6.17 6.34 -17.46
C LYS A 67 -6.00 5.69 -18.82
N ASP A 68 -4.97 4.87 -19.01
CA ASP A 68 -4.59 4.36 -20.34
C ASP A 68 -5.43 3.15 -20.76
N ARG A 69 -5.58 2.16 -19.86
CA ARG A 69 -6.38 0.95 -20.14
C ARG A 69 -7.84 1.04 -19.69
N GLN A 70 -8.19 2.03 -18.87
CA GLN A 70 -9.55 2.28 -18.37
C GLN A 70 -10.24 1.05 -17.74
N LEU A 71 -9.46 0.20 -17.05
CA LEU A 71 -9.96 -1.03 -16.43
C LEU A 71 -10.66 -0.81 -15.10
N PHE A 72 -10.39 0.32 -14.46
CA PHE A 72 -10.90 0.65 -13.14
C PHE A 72 -11.61 2.00 -13.15
N SER A 73 -12.74 2.07 -12.46
CA SER A 73 -13.39 3.35 -12.11
C SER A 73 -12.71 4.01 -10.91
N ALA A 74 -12.14 3.20 -10.01
CA ALA A 74 -11.27 3.61 -8.93
C ALA A 74 -10.28 2.49 -8.62
N ILE A 75 -9.03 2.84 -8.35
CA ILE A 75 -8.02 1.92 -7.85
C ILE A 75 -7.15 2.67 -6.87
N ASP A 76 -6.83 2.03 -5.74
CA ASP A 76 -5.98 2.59 -4.71
C ASP A 76 -5.03 1.55 -4.11
N CYS A 77 -3.95 2.05 -3.50
CA CYS A 77 -2.95 1.25 -2.81
C CYS A 77 -2.41 2.02 -1.60
N TYR A 78 -2.48 1.40 -0.43
CA TYR A 78 -2.08 2.03 0.84
C TYR A 78 -1.64 0.98 1.87
N ILE A 79 -1.04 1.45 2.95
CA ILE A 79 -0.62 0.61 4.08
C ILE A 79 -1.42 0.91 5.35
N SER A 80 -1.53 -0.07 6.24
CA SER A 80 -2.24 0.12 7.52
C SER A 80 -1.47 0.93 8.57
N GLY A 81 -0.15 1.04 8.45
CA GLY A 81 0.65 1.91 9.33
C GLY A 81 0.76 1.49 10.80
N THR A 82 0.46 0.23 11.13
CA THR A 82 0.30 -0.21 12.53
C THR A 82 1.63 -0.50 13.24
N ILE A 83 1.63 -0.40 14.58
CA ILE A 83 2.80 -0.73 15.41
C ILE A 83 3.25 -2.17 15.19
N ASP A 84 2.28 -3.10 15.28
CA ASP A 84 2.47 -4.50 14.93
C ASP A 84 2.44 -4.69 13.39
N PRO A 85 2.97 -5.82 12.86
CA PRO A 85 2.92 -6.13 11.43
C PRO A 85 1.55 -5.85 10.80
N GLY A 86 1.57 -5.03 9.75
CA GLY A 86 0.37 -4.47 9.14
C GLY A 86 -0.04 -5.14 7.83
N LEU A 87 -0.86 -4.43 7.08
CA LEU A 87 -1.32 -4.82 5.75
C LEU A 87 -0.92 -3.77 4.71
N PHE A 88 -0.40 -4.25 3.58
CA PHE A 88 -0.30 -3.52 2.32
C PHE A 88 -1.52 -3.88 1.48
N ILE A 89 -2.36 -2.92 1.15
CA ILE A 89 -3.70 -3.14 0.63
C ILE A 89 -3.81 -2.50 -0.75
N ILE A 90 -4.39 -3.23 -1.70
CA ILE A 90 -4.84 -2.74 -2.99
C ILE A 90 -6.35 -2.91 -3.04
N GLU A 91 -7.05 -1.83 -3.32
CA GLU A 91 -8.50 -1.81 -3.54
C GLU A 91 -8.78 -1.35 -4.96
N GLY A 92 -9.55 -2.13 -5.73
CA GLY A 92 -9.92 -1.81 -7.10
C GLY A 92 -11.41 -2.01 -7.34
N LYS A 93 -12.02 -1.06 -8.05
CA LYS A 93 -13.40 -1.12 -8.54
C LYS A 93 -13.35 -1.16 -10.06
N PRO A 94 -13.63 -2.32 -10.69
CA PRO A 94 -13.61 -2.44 -12.14
C PRO A 94 -14.51 -1.40 -12.81
N ALA A 95 -14.14 -0.98 -14.01
CA ALA A 95 -15.01 -0.15 -14.85
C ALA A 95 -16.19 -0.97 -15.38
N GLU A 96 -17.23 -0.28 -15.86
CA GLU A 96 -18.39 -0.95 -16.46
C GLU A 96 -17.96 -1.82 -17.66
N GLY A 97 -18.42 -3.07 -17.69
CA GLY A 97 -18.09 -4.04 -18.74
C GLY A 97 -16.76 -4.79 -18.55
N ILE A 98 -15.95 -4.44 -17.55
CA ILE A 98 -14.71 -5.15 -17.21
C ILE A 98 -15.02 -6.24 -16.18
N SER A 99 -14.57 -7.47 -16.44
CA SER A 99 -14.77 -8.57 -15.49
C SER A 99 -13.83 -8.44 -14.29
N LEU A 100 -14.23 -9.03 -13.16
CA LEU A 100 -13.39 -9.10 -11.96
C LEU A 100 -12.08 -9.85 -12.23
N GLU A 101 -12.12 -10.90 -13.06
CA GLU A 101 -10.95 -11.67 -13.46
C GLU A 101 -9.98 -10.81 -14.29
N GLU A 102 -10.47 -10.06 -15.28
CA GLU A 102 -9.63 -9.17 -16.10
C GLU A 102 -8.99 -8.06 -15.27
N ALA A 103 -9.77 -7.44 -14.39
CA ALA A 103 -9.29 -6.41 -13.48
C ALA A 103 -8.21 -6.95 -12.52
N GLU A 104 -8.44 -8.11 -11.91
CA GLU A 104 -7.46 -8.76 -11.03
C GLU A 104 -6.17 -9.12 -11.77
N ASP A 105 -6.26 -9.72 -12.95
CA ASP A 105 -5.10 -10.08 -13.77
C ASP A 105 -4.27 -8.84 -14.15
N ALA A 106 -4.94 -7.71 -14.39
CA ALA A 106 -4.27 -6.45 -14.65
C ALA A 106 -3.51 -5.92 -13.42
N ILE A 107 -4.08 -6.04 -12.21
CA ILE A 107 -3.37 -5.69 -10.96
C ILE A 107 -2.13 -6.58 -10.82
N TRP A 108 -2.27 -7.91 -10.92
CA TRP A 108 -1.15 -8.83 -10.80
C TRP A 108 -0.06 -8.59 -11.84
N SER A 109 -0.43 -8.18 -13.05
CA SER A 109 0.53 -7.82 -14.10
C SER A 109 1.37 -6.61 -13.71
N GLU A 110 0.76 -5.57 -13.14
CA GLU A 110 1.50 -4.39 -12.65
C GLU A 110 2.36 -4.72 -11.42
N LEU A 111 1.87 -5.56 -10.51
CA LEU A 111 2.66 -6.06 -9.39
C LEU A 111 3.86 -6.88 -9.86
N ALA A 112 3.72 -7.65 -10.94
CA ALA A 112 4.84 -8.39 -11.52
C ALA A 112 5.91 -7.43 -12.08
N LEU A 113 5.53 -6.30 -12.66
CA LEU A 113 6.50 -5.33 -13.19
C LEU A 113 7.32 -4.68 -12.08
N VAL A 114 6.68 -4.17 -11.02
CA VAL A 114 7.43 -3.56 -9.89
C VAL A 114 8.30 -4.57 -9.14
N ARG A 115 8.00 -5.87 -9.26
CA ARG A 115 8.84 -6.95 -8.72
C ARG A 115 10.00 -7.35 -9.62
N ASN A 116 9.97 -7.04 -10.91
CA ASN A 116 11.00 -7.48 -11.86
C ASN A 116 11.85 -6.33 -12.41
N GLU A 117 11.40 -5.09 -12.24
CA GLU A 117 12.04 -3.89 -12.79
C GLU A 117 12.33 -2.89 -11.68
N LEU A 118 13.50 -2.26 -11.72
CA LEU A 118 13.79 -1.12 -10.85
C LEU A 118 12.82 0.02 -11.17
N VAL A 119 12.34 0.69 -10.14
CA VAL A 119 11.66 1.99 -10.27
C VAL A 119 12.62 2.97 -10.94
N GLU A 120 12.14 3.94 -11.72
CA GLU A 120 13.05 4.94 -12.26
C GLU A 120 13.52 5.93 -11.17
N GLU A 121 14.74 6.45 -11.27
CA GLU A 121 15.27 7.36 -10.24
C GLU A 121 14.40 8.61 -10.10
N GLU A 122 13.95 9.16 -11.23
CA GLU A 122 13.06 10.31 -11.26
C GLU A 122 11.67 10.00 -10.65
N GLU A 123 11.17 8.78 -10.87
CA GLU A 123 9.90 8.32 -10.31
C GLU A 123 9.99 8.23 -8.78
N LEU A 124 11.03 7.58 -8.25
CA LEU A 124 11.24 7.48 -6.80
C LEU A 124 11.46 8.86 -6.17
N GLN A 125 12.25 9.72 -6.80
CA GLN A 125 12.50 11.07 -6.28
C GLN A 125 11.23 11.92 -6.23
N LYS A 126 10.36 11.81 -7.25
CA LYS A 126 9.05 12.49 -7.24
C LYS A 126 8.18 12.03 -6.08
N VAL A 127 8.14 10.73 -5.83
CA VAL A 127 7.37 10.16 -4.71
C VAL A 127 7.91 10.67 -3.37
N LYS A 128 9.23 10.59 -3.14
CA LYS A 128 9.86 11.12 -1.92
C LYS A 128 9.54 12.59 -1.68
N ASN A 129 9.65 13.42 -2.72
CA ASN A 129 9.34 14.85 -2.63
C ASN A 129 7.88 15.11 -2.22
N LYS A 130 6.95 14.27 -2.70
CA LYS A 130 5.52 14.37 -2.38
C LYS A 130 5.23 13.97 -0.94
N VAL A 131 5.86 12.89 -0.45
CA VAL A 131 5.76 12.47 0.95
C VAL A 131 6.34 13.56 1.86
N GLU A 132 7.55 14.05 1.57
CA GLU A 132 8.19 15.12 2.34
C GLU A 132 7.31 16.38 2.40
N SER A 133 6.74 16.79 1.26
CA SER A 133 5.81 17.92 1.21
C SER A 133 4.58 17.67 2.10
N SER A 134 3.96 16.48 1.99
CA SER A 134 2.77 16.12 2.78
C SER A 134 3.05 16.13 4.28
N LEU A 135 4.21 15.60 4.70
CA LEU A 135 4.64 15.62 6.10
C LEU A 135 4.84 17.06 6.60
N LEU A 136 5.56 17.89 5.84
CA LEU A 136 5.79 19.29 6.20
C LEU A 136 4.49 20.10 6.32
N PHE A 137 3.53 19.89 5.41
CA PHE A 137 2.21 20.54 5.50
C PHE A 137 1.41 20.03 6.69
N SER A 138 1.50 18.75 7.03
CA SER A 138 0.81 18.18 8.18
C SER A 138 1.26 18.82 9.50
N GLU A 139 2.55 19.11 9.62
CA GLU A 139 3.19 19.70 10.81
C GLU A 139 2.86 21.20 11.02
N MET A 140 2.24 21.86 10.04
CA MET A 140 1.74 23.23 10.21
C MET A 140 0.52 23.29 11.14
N SER A 141 -0.21 22.17 11.27
CA SER A 141 -1.33 22.06 12.20
C SER A 141 -0.83 21.70 13.60
N VAL A 142 -1.11 22.58 14.58
CA VAL A 142 -0.78 22.34 16.00
C VAL A 142 -1.39 21.03 16.51
N LEU A 143 -2.62 20.72 16.07
CA LEU A 143 -3.30 19.47 16.43
C LEU A 143 -2.57 18.24 15.86
N ASN A 144 -2.21 18.28 14.58
CA ASN A 144 -1.51 17.16 13.94
C ASN A 144 -0.14 16.95 14.57
N LYS A 145 0.60 18.03 14.81
CA LYS A 145 1.89 17.97 15.52
C LYS A 145 1.75 17.32 16.90
N ALA A 146 0.71 17.65 17.67
CA ALA A 146 0.46 17.02 18.97
C ALA A 146 0.12 15.52 18.85
N ILE A 147 -0.70 15.15 17.85
CA ILE A 147 -1.05 13.75 17.57
C ILE A 147 0.19 12.95 17.15
N ASN A 148 1.00 13.48 16.24
CA ASN A 148 2.22 12.83 15.76
C ASN A 148 3.21 12.64 16.91
N LEU A 149 3.45 13.67 17.73
CA LEU A 149 4.34 13.57 18.88
C LEU A 149 3.88 12.49 19.87
N ALA A 150 2.58 12.43 20.18
CA ALA A 150 2.01 11.40 21.04
C ALA A 150 2.14 9.99 20.42
N PHE A 151 2.01 9.88 19.09
CA PHE A 151 2.18 8.63 18.37
C PHE A 151 3.64 8.15 18.41
N PHE A 152 4.61 9.02 18.15
CA PHE A 152 6.04 8.65 18.23
C PHE A 152 6.49 8.34 19.66
N GLU A 153 5.98 9.04 20.67
CA GLU A 153 6.19 8.68 22.08
C GLU A 153 5.62 7.28 22.39
N LEU A 154 4.46 6.93 21.81
CA LEU A 154 3.90 5.58 21.93
C LEU A 154 4.78 4.51 21.25
N LEU A 155 5.48 4.85 20.17
CA LEU A 155 6.48 3.98 19.54
C LEU A 155 7.74 3.81 20.41
N GLY A 156 7.92 4.65 21.42
CA GLY A 156 8.97 4.57 22.43
C GLY A 156 10.00 5.69 22.36
N ASP A 157 9.92 6.59 21.39
CA ASP A 157 10.79 7.75 21.26
C ASP A 157 10.13 8.85 20.42
N ALA A 158 9.70 9.93 21.06
CA ALA A 158 9.11 11.09 20.41
C ALA A 158 10.04 11.75 19.38
N ASP A 159 11.37 11.62 19.49
CA ASP A 159 12.32 12.25 18.55
C ASP A 159 12.32 11.59 17.17
N LEU A 160 11.78 10.37 17.05
CA LEU A 160 11.63 9.68 15.77
C LEU A 160 10.84 10.49 14.73
N ILE A 161 9.96 11.41 15.16
CA ILE A 161 9.26 12.34 14.26
C ILE A 161 10.24 13.20 13.46
N ASN A 162 11.35 13.61 14.06
CA ASN A 162 12.35 14.47 13.42
C ASN A 162 13.23 13.69 12.43
N GLN A 163 13.24 12.36 12.54
CA GLN A 163 14.07 11.46 11.72
C GLN A 163 13.29 10.84 10.55
N GLU A 164 11.97 11.02 10.53
CA GLU A 164 11.07 10.40 9.55
C GLU A 164 11.39 10.79 8.11
N ILE A 165 11.57 12.09 7.83
CA ILE A 165 11.94 12.56 6.50
C ILE A 165 13.26 11.94 6.02
N ASP A 166 14.24 11.82 6.93
CA ASP A 166 15.53 11.22 6.60
C ASP A 166 15.41 9.71 6.36
N ALA A 167 14.47 9.02 7.02
CA ALA A 167 14.19 7.62 6.75
C ALA A 167 13.65 7.43 5.32
N TYR A 168 12.70 8.26 4.88
CA TYR A 168 12.21 8.27 3.49
C TYR A 168 13.31 8.60 2.48
N ARG A 169 14.17 9.58 2.77
CA ARG A 169 15.27 9.98 1.87
C ARG A 169 16.27 8.85 1.62
N LYS A 170 16.54 8.02 2.64
CA LYS A 170 17.51 6.90 2.56
C LYS A 170 17.07 5.75 1.66
N VAL A 171 15.77 5.57 1.43
CA VAL A 171 15.24 4.46 0.62
C VAL A 171 15.81 4.49 -0.80
N GLN A 172 16.40 3.39 -1.26
CA GLN A 172 16.90 3.28 -2.64
C GLN A 172 15.93 2.49 -3.51
N ARG A 173 16.12 2.56 -4.83
CA ARG A 173 15.28 1.83 -5.79
C ARG A 173 15.39 0.31 -5.63
N GLU A 174 16.58 -0.15 -5.26
CA GLU A 174 16.87 -1.54 -4.96
C GLU A 174 16.10 -2.01 -3.72
N ASP A 175 15.88 -1.12 -2.74
CA ASP A 175 15.04 -1.43 -1.57
C ASP A 175 13.59 -1.63 -1.98
N ILE A 176 13.05 -0.77 -2.87
CA ILE A 176 11.69 -0.92 -3.40
C ILE A 176 11.55 -2.27 -4.11
N LEU A 177 12.48 -2.63 -4.99
CA LEU A 177 12.48 -3.90 -5.71
C LEU A 177 12.56 -5.10 -4.75
N ARG A 178 13.42 -5.01 -3.73
CA ARG A 178 13.58 -6.06 -2.71
C ARG A 178 12.29 -6.23 -1.91
N VAL A 179 11.70 -5.15 -1.39
CA VAL A 179 10.47 -5.18 -0.59
C VAL A 179 9.30 -5.65 -1.44
N ALA A 180 9.17 -5.18 -2.69
CA ALA A 180 8.17 -5.67 -3.63
C ALA A 180 8.26 -7.20 -3.80
N ASN A 181 9.47 -7.75 -3.94
CA ASN A 181 9.68 -9.19 -4.04
C ASN A 181 9.36 -9.97 -2.77
N ASP A 182 9.53 -9.36 -1.59
CA ASP A 182 9.20 -10.01 -0.33
C ASP A 182 7.70 -9.99 -0.04
N ILE A 183 7.04 -8.85 -0.24
CA ILE A 183 5.64 -8.69 0.19
C ILE A 183 4.62 -9.07 -0.90
N LEU A 184 4.87 -8.73 -2.18
CA LEU A 184 3.89 -8.84 -3.27
C LEU A 184 3.87 -10.25 -3.90
N ARG A 185 3.89 -11.28 -3.05
CA ARG A 185 3.84 -12.69 -3.44
C ARG A 185 2.42 -13.23 -3.31
N LYS A 186 2.02 -14.16 -4.19
CA LYS A 186 0.67 -14.76 -4.15
C LYS A 186 0.41 -15.48 -2.82
N GLU A 187 1.40 -16.21 -2.33
CA GLU A 187 1.38 -16.91 -1.05
C GLU A 187 1.20 -15.97 0.16
N ASN A 188 1.58 -14.69 0.03
CA ASN A 188 1.42 -13.68 1.07
C ASN A 188 0.11 -12.86 0.94
N CYS A 189 -0.75 -13.21 -0.02
CA CYS A 189 -1.95 -12.45 -0.34
C CYS A 189 -3.22 -13.04 0.29
N CYS A 190 -4.02 -12.19 0.93
CA CYS A 190 -5.42 -12.43 1.22
C CYS A 190 -6.27 -11.66 0.20
N ARG A 191 -7.04 -12.40 -0.59
CA ARG A 191 -7.90 -11.90 -1.67
C ARG A 191 -9.36 -11.89 -1.23
N LEU A 192 -10.01 -10.74 -1.32
CA LEU A 192 -11.45 -10.59 -1.07
C LEU A 192 -12.13 -9.95 -2.29
N ILE A 193 -13.18 -10.61 -2.78
CA ILE A 193 -13.99 -10.13 -3.89
C ILE A 193 -15.41 -9.89 -3.41
N TYR A 194 -15.94 -8.71 -3.72
CA TYR A 194 -17.37 -8.43 -3.60
C TYR A 194 -17.99 -8.40 -4.99
N ARG A 195 -19.02 -9.21 -5.20
CA ARG A 195 -19.92 -9.09 -6.36
C ARG A 195 -21.18 -8.37 -5.92
N ALA A 196 -21.42 -7.20 -6.49
CA ALA A 196 -22.59 -6.40 -6.19
C ALA A 196 -23.86 -7.18 -6.49
N LYS A 197 -24.90 -6.94 -5.68
CA LYS A 197 -26.22 -7.47 -5.96
C LYS A 197 -26.72 -6.88 -7.28
N GLN A 198 -27.01 -7.73 -8.26
CA GLN A 198 -27.69 -7.29 -9.47
C GLN A 198 -29.09 -6.78 -9.10
N GLY A 199 -29.38 -5.54 -9.50
CA GLY A 199 -30.66 -4.87 -9.28
C GLY A 199 -31.81 -5.51 -10.02
#